data_AF-A0A165XCS2-F1
#
_entry.id   AF-A0A165XCS2-F1
#
_cell.length_a   1.000
_cell.length_b   1.000
_cell.length_c   1.000
_cell.angle_alpha   90.00
_cell.angle_beta   90.00
_cell.angle_gamma   90.00
#
_symmetry.space_group_name_H-M   'P 1'
#
loop_
_entity.id
_entity.type
_entity.pdbx_description
1 polymer ?
#
loop_
_entity_poly.entity_id
_entity_poly.type
_entity_poly.pdbx_seq_one_letter_code
_entity_poly.pdbx_strand_id
1 'polypeptide(L)'
;MILYRFKCHFIDTLKPLYKKENPSESPADLSAKELRKHQRSARDSRRNRLFDRRWKTTLGHPGLQQYVPLIEALGREGMSEDESGPETEHVARSEVPDRVNSDGQKQYAILRYAWRNDPVIIPILRTIDLITLSRKFGSTGRPERGNWTHVRLPTARVSTRTTIQRRPTNTYLPSFLETLTDHQKEDLKMLDPVPVPSISSELKAEASRFKHVKGRPI
;
A
#
# COMPACT_ATOMS: atom_id res chain seq x y z
N MET A 1 19.40 -35.21 -13.71
CA MET A 1 18.70 -34.93 -12.43
C MET A 1 19.62 -34.68 -11.23
N ILE A 2 20.72 -35.43 -11.05
CA ILE A 2 21.60 -35.34 -9.86
C ILE A 2 22.26 -33.95 -9.71
N LEU A 3 22.76 -33.37 -10.81
CA LEU A 3 23.36 -32.03 -10.84
C LEU A 3 22.41 -30.90 -10.41
N TYR A 4 21.11 -31.02 -10.71
CA TYR A 4 20.11 -30.04 -10.30
C TYR A 4 19.87 -30.09 -8.79
N ARG A 5 19.72 -31.30 -8.24
CA ARG A 5 19.55 -31.51 -6.79
C ARG A 5 20.77 -31.04 -5.99
N PHE A 6 21.98 -31.29 -6.49
CA PHE A 6 23.21 -30.77 -5.86
C PHE A 6 23.28 -29.24 -5.92
N LYS A 7 22.96 -28.61 -7.06
CA LYS A 7 22.91 -27.15 -7.15
C LYS A 7 21.91 -26.53 -6.18
N CYS A 8 20.69 -27.07 -6.09
CA CYS A 8 19.69 -26.61 -5.11
C CYS A 8 20.22 -26.78 -3.68
N HIS A 9 20.71 -27.95 -3.31
CA HIS A 9 21.26 -28.19 -1.97
C HIS A 9 22.46 -27.30 -1.63
N PHE A 10 23.34 -27.05 -2.61
CA PHE A 10 24.46 -26.14 -2.42
C PHE A 10 24.00 -24.69 -2.22
N ILE A 11 23.05 -24.20 -3.02
CA ILE A 11 22.55 -22.83 -2.94
C ILE A 11 21.70 -22.61 -1.68
N ASP A 12 20.82 -23.55 -1.34
CA ASP A 12 19.80 -23.39 -0.31
C ASP A 12 20.29 -23.80 1.08
N THR A 13 21.30 -24.67 1.16
CA THR A 13 21.73 -25.29 2.43
C THR A 13 23.21 -25.06 2.71
N LEU A 14 24.11 -25.49 1.82
CA LEU A 14 25.56 -25.42 2.09
C LEU A 14 26.12 -23.99 2.08
N LYS A 15 25.71 -23.16 1.11
CA LYS A 15 26.17 -21.77 1.00
C LYS A 15 25.69 -20.88 2.17
N PRO A 16 24.45 -20.98 2.67
CA PRO A 16 24.04 -20.29 3.89
C PRO A 16 24.80 -20.75 5.13
N LEU A 17 25.04 -22.06 5.30
CA LEU A 17 25.79 -22.60 6.43
C LEU A 17 27.25 -22.11 6.42
N TYR A 18 27.92 -22.16 5.27
CA TYR A 18 29.28 -21.66 5.12
C TYR A 18 29.39 -20.16 5.45
N LYS A 19 28.43 -19.34 5.00
CA LYS A 19 28.38 -17.90 5.32
C LYS A 19 28.10 -17.63 6.80
N LYS A 20 27.42 -18.53 7.49
CA LYS A 20 27.14 -18.44 8.93
C LYS A 20 28.38 -18.76 9.75
N GLU A 21 29.17 -19.74 9.33
CA GLU A 21 30.42 -20.14 9.99
C GLU A 21 31.59 -19.21 9.65
N ASN A 22 31.60 -18.63 8.46
CA ASN A 22 32.64 -17.71 7.98
C ASN A 22 32.04 -16.35 7.59
N PRO A 23 31.58 -15.53 8.57
CA PRO A 23 31.02 -14.22 8.28
C PRO A 23 32.11 -13.30 7.73
N SER A 24 31.94 -12.85 6.49
CA SER A 24 32.80 -11.83 5.87
C SER A 24 32.52 -10.40 6.34
N GLU A 25 31.36 -10.20 6.98
CA GLU A 25 30.84 -8.91 7.46
C GLU A 25 30.89 -8.89 8.99
N SER A 26 31.03 -7.71 9.61
CA SER A 26 31.04 -7.60 11.07
C SER A 26 29.68 -8.03 11.66
N PRO A 27 29.62 -8.54 12.91
CA PRO A 27 28.35 -8.88 13.57
C PRO A 27 27.35 -7.71 13.63
N ALA A 28 27.86 -6.48 13.75
CA ALA A 28 27.02 -5.27 13.74
C ALA A 28 26.38 -5.03 12.37
N ASP A 29 27.11 -5.23 11.28
CA ASP A 29 26.60 -5.08 9.91
C ASP A 29 25.56 -6.16 9.58
N LEU A 30 25.81 -7.41 10.01
CA LEU A 30 24.87 -8.52 9.86
C LEU A 30 23.55 -8.22 10.59
N SER A 31 23.63 -7.77 11.84
CA SER A 31 22.46 -7.36 12.63
C SER A 31 21.68 -6.21 11.97
N ALA A 32 22.39 -5.17 11.49
CA ALA A 32 21.76 -4.07 10.77
C ALA A 32 21.06 -4.53 9.48
N LYS A 33 21.67 -5.45 8.74
CA LYS A 33 21.14 -6.03 7.50
C LYS A 33 19.90 -6.89 7.75
N GLU A 34 19.92 -7.71 8.81
CA GLU A 34 18.76 -8.50 9.24
C GLU A 34 17.61 -7.59 9.68
N LEU A 35 17.89 -6.55 10.45
CA LEU A 35 16.89 -5.56 10.84
C LEU A 35 16.27 -4.88 9.62
N ARG A 36 17.08 -4.45 8.64
CA ARG A 36 16.59 -3.89 7.36
C ARG A 36 15.71 -4.88 6.60
N LYS A 37 16.11 -6.15 6.54
CA LYS A 37 15.33 -7.23 5.89
C LYS A 37 13.99 -7.46 6.60
N HIS A 38 14.00 -7.54 7.93
CA HIS A 38 12.79 -7.73 8.73
C HIS A 38 11.83 -6.55 8.56
N GLN A 39 12.34 -5.32 8.62
CA GLN A 39 11.55 -4.13 8.38
C GLN A 39 10.95 -4.11 6.96
N ARG A 40 11.73 -4.47 5.92
CA ARG A 40 11.24 -4.59 4.54
C ARG A 40 10.11 -5.62 4.44
N SER A 41 10.31 -6.81 4.99
CA SER A 41 9.30 -7.87 5.01
C SER A 41 8.00 -7.45 5.71
N ALA A 42 8.11 -6.78 6.87
CA ALA A 42 6.95 -6.27 7.61
C ALA A 42 6.18 -5.18 6.81
N ARG A 43 6.88 -4.35 6.03
CA ARG A 43 6.28 -3.34 5.14
C ARG A 43 5.55 -3.98 3.96
N ASP A 44 6.21 -4.88 3.23
CA ASP A 44 5.61 -5.58 2.10
C ASP A 44 4.39 -6.39 2.56
N SER A 45 4.47 -7.02 3.74
CA SER A 45 3.34 -7.69 4.38
C SER A 45 2.16 -6.75 4.65
N ARG A 46 2.42 -5.51 5.11
CA ARG A 46 1.35 -4.51 5.31
C ARG A 46 0.73 -4.06 4.00
N ARG A 47 1.53 -3.81 2.96
CA ARG A 47 1.05 -3.46 1.61
C ARG A 47 0.18 -4.58 1.04
N ASN A 48 0.64 -5.82 1.17
CA ASN A 48 -0.08 -7.02 0.77
C ASN A 48 -1.41 -7.15 1.49
N ARG A 49 -1.42 -7.05 2.83
CA ARG A 49 -2.66 -7.10 3.62
C ARG A 49 -3.63 -5.96 3.26
N LEU A 50 -3.12 -4.78 2.95
CA LEU A 50 -3.93 -3.65 2.53
C LEU A 50 -4.62 -3.91 1.19
N PHE A 51 -3.85 -4.41 0.21
CA PHE A 51 -4.38 -4.86 -1.07
C PHE A 51 -5.47 -5.91 -0.86
N ASP A 52 -5.13 -7.00 -0.17
CA ASP A 52 -6.03 -8.14 0.04
C ASP A 52 -7.31 -7.71 0.76
N ARG A 53 -7.20 -6.78 1.73
CA ARG A 53 -8.36 -6.24 2.44
C ARG A 53 -9.26 -5.41 1.53
N ARG A 54 -8.70 -4.46 0.78
CA ARG A 54 -9.48 -3.61 -0.14
C ARG A 54 -10.14 -4.47 -1.21
N TRP A 55 -9.38 -5.40 -1.79
CA TRP A 55 -9.87 -6.38 -2.74
C TRP A 55 -11.07 -7.18 -2.21
N LYS A 56 -10.94 -7.78 -1.02
CA LYS A 56 -12.04 -8.52 -0.38
C LYS A 56 -13.25 -7.65 -0.07
N THR A 57 -13.04 -6.40 0.35
CA THR A 57 -14.14 -5.46 0.58
C THR A 57 -14.87 -5.15 -0.72
N THR A 58 -14.14 -4.88 -1.80
CA THR A 58 -14.69 -4.58 -3.12
C THR A 58 -15.49 -5.75 -3.68
N LEU A 59 -14.96 -6.99 -3.58
CA LEU A 59 -15.68 -8.19 -4.02
C LEU A 59 -16.96 -8.43 -3.22
N GLY A 60 -16.89 -8.27 -1.90
CA GLY A 60 -17.99 -8.59 -0.98
C GLY A 60 -19.05 -7.49 -0.85
N HIS A 61 -18.92 -6.34 -1.52
CA HIS A 61 -19.90 -5.25 -1.44
C HIS A 61 -20.49 -4.98 -2.83
N PRO A 62 -21.80 -5.19 -3.06
CA PRO A 62 -22.41 -5.08 -4.40
C PRO A 62 -22.10 -3.76 -5.11
N GLY A 63 -22.25 -2.62 -4.42
CA GLY A 63 -21.96 -1.31 -5.01
C GLY A 63 -20.48 -1.07 -5.35
N LEU A 64 -19.55 -1.84 -4.77
CA LEU A 64 -18.12 -1.70 -5.03
C LEU A 64 -17.61 -2.63 -6.14
N GLN A 65 -18.37 -3.63 -6.57
CA GLN A 65 -17.89 -4.63 -7.54
C GLN A 65 -17.43 -4.01 -8.87
N GLN A 66 -18.03 -2.90 -9.27
CA GLN A 66 -17.62 -2.12 -10.45
C GLN A 66 -16.16 -1.61 -10.40
N TYR A 67 -15.55 -1.51 -9.21
CA TYR A 67 -14.15 -1.09 -9.03
C TYR A 67 -13.15 -2.25 -9.04
N VAL A 68 -13.61 -3.51 -9.13
CA VAL A 68 -12.76 -4.71 -9.17
C VAL A 68 -11.66 -4.58 -10.24
N PRO A 69 -11.97 -4.26 -11.52
CA PRO A 69 -10.93 -4.16 -12.55
C PRO A 69 -9.86 -3.12 -12.21
N LEU A 70 -10.26 -1.99 -11.64
CA LEU A 70 -9.34 -0.94 -11.21
C LEU A 70 -8.41 -1.41 -10.08
N ILE A 71 -8.94 -2.10 -9.07
CA ILE A 71 -8.15 -2.59 -7.94
C ILE A 71 -7.16 -3.66 -8.39
N GLU A 72 -7.57 -4.60 -9.23
CA GLU A 72 -6.68 -5.60 -9.85
C GLU A 72 -5.57 -4.96 -10.66
N ALA A 73 -5.93 -3.99 -11.52
CA ALA A 73 -4.98 -3.33 -12.37
C ALA A 73 -3.94 -2.50 -11.59
N LEU A 74 -4.34 -1.85 -10.49
CA LEU A 74 -3.39 -1.20 -9.58
C LEU A 74 -2.45 -2.22 -8.93
N GLY A 75 -2.99 -3.36 -8.53
CA GLY A 75 -2.27 -4.42 -7.84
C GLY A 75 -1.75 -3.97 -6.47
N ARG A 76 -0.90 -4.82 -5.87
CA ARG A 76 -0.28 -4.55 -4.57
C ARG A 76 0.56 -3.28 -4.58
N GLU A 77 1.23 -3.01 -5.68
CA GLU A 77 2.15 -1.87 -5.83
C GLU A 77 1.43 -0.53 -6.05
N GLY A 78 0.23 -0.55 -6.63
CA GLY A 78 -0.64 0.64 -6.73
C GLY A 78 -1.32 1.01 -5.41
N MET A 79 -1.11 0.26 -4.34
CA MET A 79 -1.65 0.58 -3.02
C MET A 79 -0.83 1.67 -2.32
N SER A 80 -1.51 2.55 -1.61
CA SER A 80 -0.88 3.68 -0.92
C SER A 80 0.10 3.21 0.15
N GLU A 81 1.30 3.76 0.12
CA GLU A 81 2.30 3.58 1.17
C GLU A 81 1.99 4.40 2.42
N ASP A 82 2.64 4.03 3.51
CA ASP A 82 2.68 4.81 4.74
C ASP A 82 4.11 5.35 4.99
N GLU A 83 4.27 6.29 5.92
CA GLU A 83 5.57 6.91 6.32
C GLU A 83 6.66 5.93 6.77
N SER A 84 6.35 4.64 6.86
CA SER A 84 7.31 3.61 7.18
C SER A 84 7.75 2.81 5.96
N GLY A 85 7.57 3.31 4.74
CA GLY A 85 8.08 2.74 3.49
C GLY A 85 9.62 2.78 3.39
N PRO A 86 10.24 2.02 2.47
CA PRO A 86 11.69 2.03 2.25
C PRO A 86 12.20 3.29 1.53
N GLU A 87 11.29 4.04 0.91
CA GLU A 87 11.56 5.14 -0.04
C GLU A 87 10.95 6.47 0.42
N THR A 88 10.58 6.53 1.70
CA THR A 88 10.39 7.80 2.40
C THR A 88 11.71 8.24 2.98
N GLU A 89 12.07 9.51 2.80
CA GLU A 89 12.88 10.19 3.81
C GLU A 89 12.18 9.94 5.15
N HIS A 90 12.80 9.11 6.00
CA HIS A 90 12.32 8.88 7.34
C HIS A 90 12.52 10.19 8.08
N VAL A 91 11.46 11.00 8.07
CA VAL A 91 11.39 12.20 8.87
C VAL A 91 11.67 11.78 10.31
N ALA A 92 12.64 12.42 10.95
CA ALA A 92 13.01 12.10 12.32
C ALA A 92 11.74 12.09 13.18
N ARG A 93 11.63 11.15 14.11
CA ARG A 93 10.44 11.02 14.98
C ARG A 93 10.10 12.34 15.71
N SER A 94 11.08 13.23 15.87
CA SER A 94 10.96 14.59 16.41
C SER A 94 10.19 15.58 15.53
N GLU A 95 10.17 15.38 14.21
CA GLU A 95 9.52 16.28 13.23
C GLU A 95 8.08 15.86 12.91
N VAL A 96 7.67 14.67 13.37
CA VAL A 96 6.29 14.19 13.28
C VAL A 96 5.73 14.19 14.71
N PRO A 97 4.90 15.17 15.11
CA PRO A 97 4.27 15.14 16.43
C PRO A 97 3.54 13.81 16.60
N ASP A 98 3.60 13.22 17.81
CA ASP A 98 2.98 11.94 18.12
C ASP A 98 1.55 11.90 17.56
N ARG A 99 1.37 11.20 16.43
CA ARG A 99 0.08 11.18 15.71
C ARG A 99 -0.81 10.14 16.35
N VAL A 100 -1.11 10.40 17.61
CA VAL A 100 -2.12 9.69 18.37
C VAL A 100 -3.36 10.57 18.27
N ASN A 101 -4.46 10.04 17.75
CA ASN A 101 -5.71 10.80 17.75
C ASN A 101 -6.18 11.04 19.21
N SER A 102 -7.24 11.84 19.38
CA SER A 102 -7.89 12.06 20.68
C SER A 102 -8.23 10.76 21.43
N ASP A 103 -8.37 9.66 20.69
CA ASP A 103 -8.80 8.35 21.20
C ASP A 103 -7.62 7.41 21.48
N GLY A 104 -6.38 7.89 21.47
CA GLY A 104 -5.20 7.06 21.78
C GLY A 104 -4.71 6.18 20.63
N GLN A 105 -5.27 6.32 19.42
CA GLN A 105 -4.94 5.49 18.26
C GLN A 105 -3.82 6.09 17.40
N LYS A 106 -2.81 5.26 17.09
CA LYS A 106 -1.75 5.60 16.13
C LYS A 106 -2.31 5.87 14.74
N GLN A 107 -1.95 7.02 14.17
CA GLN A 107 -2.29 7.44 12.83
C GLN A 107 -1.08 7.32 11.90
N TYR A 108 -1.32 6.88 10.67
CA TYR A 108 -0.30 6.73 9.65
C TYR A 108 -0.57 7.71 8.52
N ALA A 109 0.43 8.50 8.13
CA ALA A 109 0.29 9.30 6.93
C ALA A 109 0.33 8.42 5.69
N ILE A 110 -0.53 8.75 4.74
CA ILE A 110 -0.53 8.23 3.39
C ILE A 110 0.30 9.16 2.53
N LEU A 111 1.25 8.56 1.82
CA LEU A 111 2.01 9.24 0.79
C LEU A 111 1.28 9.17 -0.54
N ARG A 112 1.44 10.23 -1.33
CA ARG A 112 1.02 10.30 -2.72
C ARG A 112 2.09 9.69 -3.61
N TYR A 113 1.72 9.15 -4.76
CA TYR A 113 2.72 8.74 -5.75
C TYR A 113 2.77 9.78 -6.86
N ALA A 114 3.98 10.19 -7.27
CA ALA A 114 4.15 11.17 -8.35
C ALA A 114 3.49 10.71 -9.65
N TRP A 115 3.56 9.40 -9.93
CA TRP A 115 3.08 8.82 -11.17
C TRP A 115 1.59 8.46 -11.17
N ARG A 116 0.97 8.23 -10.00
CA ARG A 116 -0.40 7.71 -9.91
C ARG A 116 -1.40 8.84 -10.04
N ASN A 117 -2.50 8.60 -10.76
CA ASN A 117 -3.64 9.53 -10.86
C ASN A 117 -4.43 9.61 -9.55
N ASP A 118 -3.78 10.14 -8.52
CA ASP A 118 -4.30 10.29 -7.16
C ASP A 118 -5.61 11.07 -7.05
N PRO A 119 -5.86 12.14 -7.82
CA PRO A 119 -7.15 12.85 -7.80
C PRO A 119 -8.35 11.93 -8.06
N VAL A 120 -8.16 10.90 -8.88
CA VAL A 120 -9.21 9.92 -9.22
C VAL A 120 -9.15 8.70 -8.30
N ILE A 121 -7.96 8.17 -8.05
CA ILE A 121 -7.77 6.89 -7.36
C ILE A 121 -7.94 7.01 -5.84
N ILE A 122 -7.44 8.07 -5.21
CA ILE A 122 -7.50 8.21 -3.74
C ILE A 122 -8.94 8.23 -3.22
N PRO A 123 -9.88 9.02 -3.78
CA PRO A 123 -11.27 9.02 -3.32
C PRO A 123 -11.89 7.62 -3.31
N ILE A 124 -11.65 6.82 -4.35
CA ILE A 124 -12.14 5.45 -4.47
C ILE A 124 -11.55 4.58 -3.35
N LEU A 125 -10.22 4.59 -3.21
CA LEU A 125 -9.53 3.80 -2.18
C LEU A 125 -9.98 4.17 -0.75
N ARG A 126 -10.27 5.46 -0.50
CA ARG A 126 -10.76 5.93 0.79
C ARG A 126 -12.20 5.50 1.06
N THR A 127 -13.07 5.54 0.06
CA THR A 127 -14.43 5.00 0.16
C THR A 127 -14.41 3.51 0.53
N ILE A 128 -13.56 2.72 -0.13
CA ILE A 128 -13.37 1.29 0.20
C ILE A 128 -12.85 1.14 1.64
N ASP A 129 -11.89 1.95 2.08
CA ASP A 129 -11.37 1.90 3.46
C ASP A 129 -12.45 2.26 4.51
N LEU A 130 -13.36 3.20 4.20
CA LEU A 130 -14.47 3.57 5.09
C LEU A 130 -15.54 2.47 5.17
N ILE A 131 -15.89 1.84 4.05
CA ILE A 131 -16.79 0.69 4.01
C ILE A 131 -16.15 -0.53 4.69
N THR A 132 -14.83 -0.68 4.59
CA THR A 132 -14.12 -1.72 5.36
C THR A 132 -14.24 -1.48 6.86
N LEU A 133 -14.24 -0.21 7.27
CA LEU A 133 -14.38 0.18 8.68
C LEU A 133 -15.82 -0.02 9.18
N SER A 134 -16.84 0.20 8.34
CA SER A 134 -18.24 -0.02 8.72
C SER A 134 -18.49 -1.46 9.17
N ARG A 135 -17.83 -2.43 8.53
CA ARG A 135 -17.87 -3.86 8.90
C ARG A 135 -17.25 -4.19 10.26
N LYS A 136 -16.61 -3.23 10.93
CA LYS A 136 -16.11 -3.38 12.31
C LYS A 136 -17.12 -2.93 13.36
N PHE A 137 -18.30 -2.50 12.95
CA PHE A 137 -19.40 -2.17 13.83
C PHE A 137 -20.46 -3.28 13.71
N GLY A 138 -20.90 -3.80 14.86
CA GLY A 138 -21.98 -4.77 14.90
C GLY A 138 -23.33 -4.14 14.57
N SER A 139 -24.39 -4.97 14.55
CA SER A 139 -25.78 -4.51 14.30
C SER A 139 -26.26 -3.44 15.29
N THR A 140 -25.69 -3.41 16.49
CA THR A 140 -25.98 -2.41 17.54
C THR A 140 -25.22 -1.09 17.36
N GLY A 141 -24.44 -0.96 16.29
CA GLY A 141 -23.57 0.20 16.05
C GLY A 141 -22.37 0.26 17.00
N ARG A 142 -22.15 -0.77 17.82
CA ARG A 142 -21.01 -0.84 18.73
C ARG A 142 -19.76 -1.38 18.03
N PRO A 143 -18.57 -0.84 18.36
CA PRO A 143 -17.30 -1.35 17.87
C PRO A 143 -17.11 -2.83 18.26
N GLU A 144 -16.81 -3.69 17.29
CA GLU A 144 -16.46 -5.09 17.56
C GLU A 144 -15.08 -5.21 18.22
N ARG A 145 -14.90 -6.27 19.04
CA ARG A 145 -13.61 -6.57 19.67
C ARG A 145 -12.58 -6.99 18.62
N GLY A 146 -11.34 -6.56 18.80
CA GLY A 146 -10.20 -6.99 17.97
C GLY A 146 -9.32 -5.83 17.50
N ASN A 147 -8.40 -6.13 16.59
CA ASN A 147 -7.46 -5.13 16.08
C ASN A 147 -8.16 -4.17 15.10
N TRP A 148 -8.13 -2.88 15.43
CA TRP A 148 -8.73 -1.82 14.63
C TRP A 148 -7.86 -1.48 13.43
N THR A 149 -8.50 -1.16 12.31
CA THR A 149 -7.74 -0.63 11.17
C THR A 149 -7.18 0.73 11.55
N HIS A 150 -5.86 0.88 11.48
CA HIS A 150 -5.21 2.15 11.79
C HIS A 150 -5.82 3.31 10.97
N VAL A 151 -5.96 4.47 11.60
CA VAL A 151 -6.37 5.69 10.93
C VAL A 151 -5.27 6.09 9.95
N ARG A 152 -5.68 6.45 8.73
CA ARG A 152 -4.76 6.83 7.68
C ARG A 152 -5.04 8.26 7.28
N LEU A 153 -4.06 9.13 7.46
CA LEU A 153 -4.17 10.56 7.20
C LEU A 153 -3.62 10.90 5.81
N PRO A 154 -4.36 11.64 4.98
CA PRO A 154 -3.81 12.14 3.72
C PRO A 154 -2.67 13.11 4.03
N THR A 155 -1.59 13.05 3.25
CA THR A 155 -0.55 14.07 3.28
C THR A 155 -0.30 14.62 1.89
N ALA A 156 0.29 15.81 1.84
CA ALA A 156 0.81 16.38 0.59
C ALA A 156 2.15 15.76 0.17
N ARG A 157 2.73 14.88 1.01
CA ARG A 157 4.04 14.26 0.76
C ARG A 157 3.94 13.26 -0.37
N VAL A 158 4.96 13.26 -1.21
CA VAL A 158 5.08 12.37 -2.38
C VAL A 158 6.14 11.31 -2.07
N SER A 159 5.83 10.04 -2.33
CA SER A 159 6.76 8.92 -2.25
C SER A 159 7.77 9.02 -3.39
N THR A 160 9.05 8.73 -3.10
CA THR A 160 10.13 8.73 -4.10
C THR A 160 10.14 7.49 -4.99
N ARG A 161 9.12 6.63 -4.83
CA ARG A 161 9.03 5.35 -5.53
C ARG A 161 9.02 5.48 -7.03
N THR A 162 9.86 4.67 -7.66
CA THR A 162 9.93 4.56 -9.11
C THR A 162 8.59 4.16 -9.69
N THR A 163 8.34 4.63 -10.90
CA THR A 163 7.13 4.33 -11.66
C THR A 163 6.97 2.85 -11.89
N ILE A 164 5.71 2.42 -11.91
CA ILE A 164 5.37 1.02 -12.10
C ILE A 164 5.07 0.81 -13.58
N GLN A 165 5.73 -0.16 -14.19
CA GLN A 165 5.45 -0.59 -15.56
C GLN A 165 4.16 -1.41 -15.64
N ARG A 166 3.59 -1.52 -16.85
CA ARG A 166 2.46 -2.38 -17.18
C ARG A 166 1.23 -2.05 -16.33
N ARG A 167 0.86 -0.77 -16.31
CA ARG A 167 -0.40 -0.31 -15.72
C ARG A 167 -1.28 0.34 -16.79
N PRO A 168 -2.61 0.36 -16.60
CA PRO A 168 -3.50 1.07 -17.51
C PRO A 168 -3.13 2.54 -17.64
N THR A 169 -3.21 3.09 -18.84
CA THR A 169 -2.91 4.50 -19.13
C THR A 169 -3.61 5.47 -18.17
N ASN A 170 -4.88 5.23 -17.85
CA ASN A 170 -5.68 6.08 -16.97
C ASN A 170 -5.32 6.01 -15.47
N THR A 171 -4.45 5.07 -15.08
CA THR A 171 -3.90 5.04 -13.70
C THR A 171 -2.72 5.97 -13.51
N TYR A 172 -2.11 6.45 -14.60
CA TYR A 172 -1.04 7.43 -14.56
C TYR A 172 -1.61 8.85 -14.51
N LEU A 173 -0.95 9.72 -13.76
CA LEU A 173 -1.27 11.14 -13.72
C LEU A 173 -0.88 11.79 -15.07
N PRO A 174 -1.77 12.54 -15.74
CA PRO A 174 -1.45 13.14 -17.05
C PRO A 174 -0.20 14.03 -17.01
N SER A 175 -0.10 14.90 -16.01
CA SER A 175 1.06 15.77 -15.81
C SER A 175 2.35 15.00 -15.58
N PHE A 176 2.29 13.78 -15.03
CA PHE A 176 3.46 12.92 -14.91
C PHE A 176 3.89 12.36 -16.26
N LEU A 177 2.95 11.91 -17.09
CA LEU A 177 3.26 11.41 -18.44
C LEU A 177 3.86 12.52 -19.33
N GLU A 178 3.44 13.77 -19.14
CA GLU A 178 4.00 14.93 -19.85
C GLU A 178 5.48 15.18 -19.51
N THR A 179 5.93 14.82 -18.31
CA THR A 179 7.35 14.95 -17.91
C THR A 179 8.26 13.90 -18.53
N LEU A 180 7.71 12.85 -19.13
CA LEU A 180 8.47 11.73 -19.68
C LEU A 180 8.82 11.92 -21.15
N THR A 181 10.02 11.49 -21.52
CA THR A 181 10.41 11.33 -22.93
C THR A 181 9.63 10.17 -23.57
N ASP A 182 9.59 10.12 -24.89
CA ASP A 182 8.83 9.07 -25.60
C ASP A 182 9.41 7.66 -25.33
N HIS A 183 10.73 7.54 -25.22
CA HIS A 183 11.38 6.29 -24.79
C HIS A 183 10.96 5.87 -23.37
N GLN A 184 10.88 6.82 -22.44
CA GLN A 184 10.43 6.53 -21.08
C GLN A 184 8.94 6.11 -21.03
N LYS A 185 8.10 6.69 -21.90
CA LYS A 185 6.69 6.26 -22.05
C LYS A 185 6.57 4.85 -22.62
N GLU A 186 7.41 4.51 -23.59
CA GLU A 186 7.48 3.16 -24.17
C GLU A 186 7.91 2.13 -23.11
N ASP A 187 8.90 2.48 -22.28
CA ASP A 187 9.38 1.64 -21.17
C ASP A 187 8.29 1.36 -20.12
N LEU A 188 7.30 2.25 -19.97
CA LEU A 188 6.17 2.00 -19.08
C LEU A 188 5.29 0.83 -19.55
N LYS A 189 5.31 0.48 -20.84
CA LYS A 189 4.50 -0.61 -21.44
C LYS A 189 3.04 -0.52 -20.98
N MET A 190 2.47 0.67 -21.12
CA MET A 190 1.13 0.98 -20.62
C MET A 190 0.09 0.05 -21.25
N LEU A 191 -0.91 -0.32 -20.46
CA LEU A 191 -2.02 -1.18 -20.87
C LEU A 191 -3.23 -0.33 -21.23
N ASP A 192 -4.22 -0.97 -21.86
CA ASP A 192 -5.50 -0.34 -22.15
C ASP A 192 -6.18 0.19 -20.88
N PRO A 193 -6.89 1.33 -20.98
CA PRO A 193 -7.55 1.95 -19.84
C PRO A 193 -8.62 1.02 -19.26
N VAL A 194 -8.69 0.97 -17.93
CA VAL A 194 -9.72 0.21 -17.22
C VAL A 194 -10.89 1.12 -16.83
N PRO A 195 -12.13 0.62 -16.70
CA PRO A 195 -13.24 1.44 -16.24
C PRO A 195 -12.98 2.06 -14.87
N VAL A 196 -13.21 3.37 -14.75
CA VAL A 196 -13.14 4.10 -13.47
C VAL A 196 -14.50 4.78 -13.24
N PRO A 197 -15.48 4.04 -12.71
CA PRO A 197 -16.81 4.59 -12.49
C PRO A 197 -16.79 5.67 -11.41
N SER A 198 -17.77 6.57 -11.47
CA SER A 198 -17.95 7.59 -10.44
C SER A 198 -18.50 6.97 -9.16
N ILE A 199 -18.08 7.52 -8.01
CA ILE A 199 -18.57 7.06 -6.70
C ILE A 199 -20.04 7.45 -6.56
N SER A 200 -20.91 6.45 -6.48
CA SER A 200 -22.36 6.64 -6.33
C SER A 200 -22.70 7.41 -5.05
N SER A 201 -23.81 8.14 -5.07
CA SER A 201 -24.32 8.87 -3.91
C SER A 201 -24.57 7.95 -2.71
N GLU A 202 -25.07 6.75 -2.96
CA GLU A 202 -25.31 5.72 -1.94
C GLU A 202 -24.01 5.30 -1.23
N LEU A 203 -22.95 4.99 -1.99
CA LEU A 203 -21.65 4.65 -1.41
C LEU A 203 -21.04 5.82 -0.63
N LYS A 204 -21.21 7.05 -1.12
CA LYS A 204 -20.78 8.25 -0.40
C LYS A 204 -21.53 8.41 0.91
N ALA A 205 -22.84 8.18 0.93
CA ALA A 205 -23.67 8.26 2.13
C ALA A 205 -23.27 7.19 3.14
N GLU A 206 -23.08 5.94 2.70
CA GLU A 206 -22.63 4.85 3.56
C GLU A 206 -21.24 5.12 4.14
N ALA A 207 -20.28 5.51 3.30
CA ALA A 207 -18.93 5.86 3.76
C ALA A 207 -18.93 7.05 4.73
N SER A 208 -19.83 8.02 4.54
CA SER A 208 -19.95 9.20 5.39
C SER A 208 -20.42 8.88 6.82
N ARG A 209 -21.20 7.81 7.02
CA ARG A 209 -21.66 7.38 8.35
C ARG A 209 -20.49 7.15 9.32
N PHE A 210 -19.34 6.69 8.80
CA PHE A 210 -18.16 6.34 9.59
C PHE A 210 -17.02 7.36 9.49
N LYS A 211 -17.30 8.53 8.91
CA LYS A 211 -16.33 9.62 8.73
C LYS A 211 -15.83 10.17 10.06
N HIS A 212 -16.69 10.20 11.08
CA HIS A 212 -16.36 10.66 12.44
C HIS A 212 -15.27 9.81 13.11
N VAL A 213 -15.20 8.52 12.80
CA VAL A 213 -14.17 7.58 13.33
C VAL A 213 -12.76 7.89 12.80
N LYS A 214 -12.65 8.62 11.67
CA LYS A 214 -11.37 8.95 11.00
C LYS A 214 -10.90 10.39 11.24
N GLY A 215 -11.67 11.22 11.96
CA GLY A 215 -11.23 12.52 12.48
C GLY A 215 -11.16 13.71 11.51
N ARG A 216 -11.33 13.58 10.18
CA ARG A 216 -11.44 14.73 9.25
C ARG A 216 -12.17 14.42 7.93
N PRO A 217 -12.78 15.43 7.29
CA PRO A 217 -13.43 15.27 5.99
C PRO A 217 -12.47 15.02 4.81
N ILE A 218 -12.98 14.29 3.80
CA ILE A 218 -12.39 14.11 2.46
C ILE A 218 -12.47 15.44 1.74
#